data_AF-T1JK78-F1
#
_entry.id   AF-T1JK78-F1
#
_cell.length_a   1.000
_cell.length_b   1.000
_cell.length_c   1.000
_cell.angle_alpha   90.00
_cell.angle_beta   90.00
_cell.angle_gamma   90.00
#
_symmetry.space_group_name_H-M   'P 1'
#
loop_
_entity.id
_entity.type
_entity.pdbx_description
1 polymer ?
#
loop_
_entity_poly.entity_id
_entity_poly.type
_entity_poly.pdbx_seq_one_letter_code
_entity_poly.pdbx_strand_id
1 'polypeptide(L)' 'MAFKKGDLILKSEPFAYVVRDEYRGRTCDNCLTLANLSVHNLRNGDLRRCTRCLFSYYCNQECQ' A
#
# COMPACT_ATOMS: atom_id res chain seq x y z
N MET A 1 33.48 -11.50 4.14
CA MET A 1 32.43 -11.95 3.19
C MET A 1 32.02 -10.74 2.39
N ALA A 2 32.09 -10.79 1.06
CA ALA A 2 31.73 -9.67 0.18
C ALA A 2 30.35 -9.90 -0.44
N PHE A 3 29.52 -8.86 -0.50
CA PHE A 3 28.23 -8.90 -1.19
C PHE A 3 28.41 -9.07 -2.71
N LYS A 4 27.46 -9.72 -3.36
CA LYS A 4 27.41 -9.96 -4.81
C LYS A 4 26.30 -9.13 -5.46
N LYS A 5 26.37 -9.02 -6.79
CA LYS A 5 25.36 -8.31 -7.59
C LYS A 5 23.98 -8.96 -7.39
N GLY A 6 23.03 -8.17 -6.89
CA GLY A 6 21.66 -8.59 -6.64
C GLY A 6 21.38 -8.94 -5.17
N ASP A 7 22.39 -8.95 -4.30
CA ASP A 7 22.18 -9.28 -2.89
C ASP A 7 21.36 -8.20 -2.16
N LEU A 8 20.34 -8.63 -1.43
CA LEU A 8 19.62 -7.81 -0.48
C LEU A 8 20.47 -7.66 0.79
N ILE A 9 21.13 -6.52 0.92
CA ILE A 9 22.01 -6.21 2.06
C ILE A 9 21.20 -5.96 3.34
N LEU A 10 20.10 -5.21 3.23
CA LEU A 10 19.26 -4.83 4.35
C LEU A 10 17.83 -4.59 3.87
N LYS A 11 16.86 -5.06 4.65
CA LYS A 11 15.44 -4.68 4.55
C LYS A 11 14.98 -4.22 5.93
N SER A 12 14.16 -3.18 5.95
CA SER A 12 13.57 -2.66 7.18
C SER A 12 12.12 -2.27 6.92
N GLU A 13 11.29 -2.48 7.93
CA GLU A 13 9.92 -2.01 7.92
C GLU A 13 9.87 -0.56 8.39
N PRO A 14 9.07 0.30 7.75
CA PRO A 14 8.96 1.69 8.16
C PRO A 14 8.40 1.76 9.58
N PHE A 15 9.04 2.57 10.44
CA PHE A 15 8.53 2.83 11.78
C PHE A 15 7.15 3.52 11.74
N ALA A 16 7.00 4.50 10.84
CA ALA A 16 5.74 5.14 10.52
C ALA A 16 5.79 5.68 9.09
N TYR A 17 4.64 5.77 8.42
CA TYR A 17 4.51 6.35 7.09
C TYR A 17 3.08 6.86 6.87
N VAL A 18 2.92 7.72 5.87
CA VAL A 18 1.61 8.22 5.41
C VAL A 18 1.61 8.34 3.89
N VAL A 19 0.43 8.18 3.28
CA VAL A 19 0.23 8.43 1.85
C VAL A 19 0.16 9.93 1.62
N ARG A 20 0.89 10.44 0.62
CA ARG A 20 0.79 11.85 0.22
C ARG A 20 -0.59 12.13 -0.37
N ASP A 21 -1.12 13.32 -0.10
CA ASP A 21 -2.46 13.75 -0.51
C ASP A 21 -2.76 13.53 -2.00
N GLU A 22 -1.78 13.76 -2.86
CA GLU A 22 -1.89 13.54 -4.30
C GLU A 22 -2.22 12.08 -4.66
N TYR A 23 -1.81 11.10 -3.85
CA TYR A 23 -2.03 9.67 -4.11
C TYR A 23 -3.22 9.06 -3.35
N ARG A 24 -3.93 9.86 -2.55
CA ARG A 24 -5.11 9.41 -1.80
C ARG A 24 -6.18 8.87 -2.76
N GLY A 25 -6.81 7.76 -2.40
CA GLY A 25 -7.80 7.08 -3.24
C GLY A 25 -7.22 6.27 -4.40
N ARG A 26 -5.93 6.42 -4.70
CA ARG A 26 -5.20 5.62 -5.70
C ARG A 26 -4.26 4.60 -5.05
N THR A 27 -3.91 4.82 -3.79
CA THR A 27 -2.97 3.99 -3.02
C THR A 27 -3.62 3.53 -1.72
N CYS A 28 -3.41 2.29 -1.35
CA CYS A 28 -3.85 1.75 -0.05
C CYS A 28 -3.06 2.41 1.09
N ASP A 29 -3.76 2.95 2.09
CA ASP A 29 -3.15 3.60 3.25
C ASP A 29 -2.35 2.65 4.16
N ASN A 30 -2.48 1.31 3.99
CA ASN A 30 -1.79 0.32 4.81
C ASN A 30 -0.70 -0.51 4.08
N CYS A 31 -0.84 -0.78 2.78
CA CYS A 31 0.16 -1.58 2.06
C CYS A 31 0.89 -0.82 0.97
N LEU A 32 0.53 0.45 0.75
CA LEU A 32 1.09 1.33 -0.30
C LEU A 32 0.94 0.79 -1.73
N THR A 33 0.13 -0.26 -1.93
CA THR A 33 -0.20 -0.80 -3.26
C THR A 33 -1.15 0.15 -3.99
N LEU A 34 -0.88 0.38 -5.27
CA LEU A 34 -1.75 1.14 -6.17
C LEU A 34 -3.00 0.34 -6.58
N ALA A 35 -4.13 1.02 -6.72
CA ALA A 35 -5.44 0.43 -7.02
C ALA A 35 -5.48 -0.38 -8.33
N ASN A 36 -4.66 -0.03 -9.31
CA ASN A 36 -4.59 -0.71 -10.59
C ASN A 36 -3.61 -1.90 -10.63
N LEU A 37 -2.94 -2.21 -9.51
CA LEU A 37 -2.03 -3.35 -9.43
C LEU A 37 -2.77 -4.63 -9.01
N SER A 38 -2.48 -5.73 -9.69
CA SER A 38 -3.10 -7.05 -9.51
C SER A 38 -2.73 -7.75 -8.18
N VAL A 39 -2.00 -7.09 -7.28
CA VAL A 39 -1.44 -7.68 -6.06
C VAL A 39 -2.53 -8.13 -5.07
N HIS A 40 -3.71 -7.49 -5.08
CA HIS A 40 -4.77 -7.76 -4.09
C HIS A 40 -6.13 -8.17 -4.67
N ASN A 41 -6.22 -8.56 -5.96
CA ASN A 41 -7.48 -8.94 -6.61
C ASN A 41 -8.64 -7.98 -6.31
N LEU A 42 -8.40 -6.68 -6.53
CA LEU A 42 -9.38 -5.64 -6.23
C LEU A 42 -10.65 -5.86 -7.06
N ARG A 43 -11.81 -5.90 -6.37
CA ARG A 43 -13.11 -5.94 -7.07
C ARG A 43 -13.26 -4.63 -7.84
N ASN A 44 -13.34 -4.73 -9.16
CA ASN A 44 -13.47 -3.62 -10.10
C ASN A 44 -12.25 -2.67 -10.19
N GLY A 45 -11.09 -3.04 -9.61
CA GLY A 45 -9.88 -2.22 -9.67
C GLY A 45 -9.87 -0.99 -8.76
N ASP A 46 -10.84 -0.87 -7.85
CA ASP A 46 -10.97 0.28 -6.95
C ASP A 46 -10.67 -0.08 -5.48
N LEU A 47 -10.11 0.89 -4.75
CA LEU A 47 -9.93 0.79 -3.30
C LEU A 47 -11.24 1.07 -2.55
N ARG A 48 -11.39 0.41 -1.41
CA ARG A 48 -12.51 0.63 -0.49
C ARG A 48 -12.24 1.85 0.37
N ARG A 49 -13.06 2.89 0.24
CA ARG A 49 -13.03 4.06 1.13
C ARG A 49 -13.61 3.69 2.50
N CYS A 50 -12.95 4.09 3.57
CA CYS A 50 -13.49 3.99 4.93
C CYS A 50 -14.81 4.77 5.05
N THR A 51 -15.88 4.09 5.41
CA THR A 51 -17.22 4.70 5.52
C THR A 51 -17.39 5.60 6.74
N ARG A 52 -16.47 5.52 7.73
CA ARG A 52 -16.53 6.34 8.94
C ARG A 52 -15.86 7.71 8.79
N CYS A 53 -14.64 7.75 8.27
CA CYS A 53 -13.88 9.00 8.12
C CYS A 53 -13.96 9.61 6.72
N LEU A 54 -14.35 8.82 5.70
CA LEU A 54 -14.37 9.21 4.29
C LEU A 54 -12.99 9.68 3.75
N PHE A 55 -11.92 9.37 4.46
CA PHE A 55 -10.56 9.83 4.18
C PHE A 55 -9.63 8.72 3.72
N SER A 56 -9.58 7.60 4.45
CA SER A 56 -8.66 6.50 4.14
C SER A 56 -9.24 5.49 3.16
N TYR A 57 -8.35 4.84 2.41
CA TYR A 57 -8.65 3.91 1.33
C TYR A 57 -7.82 2.64 1.47
N TYR A 58 -8.46 1.48 1.32
CA TYR A 58 -7.85 0.19 1.59
C TYR A 58 -8.15 -0.83 0.50
N CYS A 59 -7.28 -1.81 0.31
CA CYS A 59 -7.53 -2.87 -0.65
C CYS A 59 -8.74 -3.74 -0.27
N ASN A 60 -8.83 -4.08 1.01
CA ASN A 60 -9.78 -5.02 1.57
C ASN A 60 -9.91 -4.80 3.10
N GLN A 61 -10.66 -5.67 3.77
CA GLN A 61 -10.89 -5.60 5.22
C GLN A 61 -9.62 -5.89 6.05
N GLU A 62 -8.63 -6.57 5.50
CA GLU A 62 -7.37 -6.87 6.19
C GLU A 62 -6.46 -5.64 6.23
N CYS A 63 -6.49 -4.82 5.18
CA CYS A 63 -5.78 -3.55 5.16
C CYS A 63 -6.44 -2.43 5.96
N GLN A 64 -7.75 -2.54 6.24
CA GLN A 64 -8.55 -1.53 6.94
C GLN A 64 -8.61 -1.79 8.45
#